data_AF-A0A8S3IZT6-F1
#
_entry.id   AF-A0A8S3IZT6-F1
#
_cell.length_a   1.000
_cell.length_b   1.000
_cell.length_c   1.000
_cell.angle_alpha   90.00
_cell.angle_beta   90.00
_cell.angle_gamma   90.00
#
_symmetry.space_group_name_H-M   'P 1'
#
loop_
_entity.id
_entity.type
_entity.pdbx_description
1 polymer ?
#
loop_
_entity_poly.entity_id
_entity_poly.type
_entity_poly.pdbx_seq_one_letter_code
_entity_poly.pdbx_strand_id
1 'polypeptide(L)'
;MYIFNSSLSRSTSNDPLIRSTNSGRVRGFDSYFRTSDSPRLHHVRTWLGIPFAKPPIGARRFKIAERIEPWPGVFNATHLSTTCWQTEQIVYNLGAEKIWSPNTNCSEDCLYLNIWVPVTDTHL
;
A
#
# COMPACT_ATOMS: atom_id res chain seq x y z
N MET A 1 -28.10 35.00 -14.21
CA MET A 1 -27.99 33.85 -13.30
C MET A 1 -27.50 32.66 -14.13
N TYR A 2 -26.19 32.42 -14.17
CA TYR A 2 -25.61 31.26 -14.86
C TYR A 2 -24.91 30.39 -13.83
N ILE A 3 -25.39 29.16 -13.69
CA ILE A 3 -24.77 28.11 -12.86
C ILE A 3 -23.71 27.45 -13.73
N PHE A 4 -22.43 27.65 -13.40
CA PHE A 4 -21.36 26.79 -13.94
C PHE A 4 -21.24 25.56 -13.05
N ASN A 5 -21.83 24.46 -13.53
CA ASN A 5 -21.57 23.12 -13.00
C ASN A 5 -20.29 22.62 -13.71
N SER A 6 -19.18 22.50 -12.99
CA SER A 6 -17.95 21.90 -13.53
C SER A 6 -17.65 20.59 -12.83
N SER A 7 -18.29 19.52 -13.29
CA SER A 7 -17.80 18.17 -13.09
C SER A 7 -16.55 17.98 -13.96
N LEU A 8 -15.38 18.27 -13.40
CA LEU A 8 -14.10 17.94 -14.02
C LEU A 8 -13.95 16.40 -14.03
N SER A 9 -14.28 15.77 -15.15
CA SER A 9 -13.85 14.41 -15.45
C SER A 9 -12.33 14.42 -15.68
N ARG A 10 -11.57 14.18 -14.61
CA ARG A 10 -10.11 14.08 -14.69
C ARG A 10 -9.77 12.84 -15.53
N SER A 11 -9.21 13.07 -16.73
CA SER A 11 -8.67 12.01 -17.58
C SER A 11 -7.76 11.11 -16.74
N THR A 12 -8.06 9.81 -16.73
CA THR A 12 -7.27 8.80 -16.00
C THR A 12 -5.88 8.55 -16.60
N SER A 13 -5.54 9.23 -17.72
CA SER A 13 -4.26 9.03 -18.43
C SER A 13 -3.07 9.70 -17.75
N ASN A 14 -3.28 10.77 -16.98
CA ASN A 14 -2.18 11.58 -16.40
C ASN A 14 -2.18 11.63 -14.86
N ASP A 15 -2.82 10.67 -14.20
CA ASP A 15 -2.82 10.59 -12.74
C ASP A 15 -1.45 10.07 -12.23
N PRO A 16 -0.62 10.89 -11.55
CA PRO A 16 0.69 10.48 -11.08
C PRO A 16 0.63 9.42 -9.98
N LEU A 17 -0.55 9.16 -9.41
CA LEU A 17 -0.75 8.12 -8.40
C LEU A 17 -1.10 6.76 -9.02
N ILE A 18 -1.44 6.72 -10.31
CA ILE A 18 -1.62 5.47 -11.03
C ILE A 18 -0.30 5.00 -11.64
N ARG A 19 0.07 3.75 -11.35
CA ARG A 19 1.27 3.10 -11.91
C ARG A 19 0.91 1.75 -12.52
N SER A 20 1.51 1.45 -13.67
CA SER A 20 1.37 0.15 -14.33
C SER A 20 2.41 -0.80 -13.77
N THR A 21 1.99 -2.03 -13.45
CA THR A 21 2.85 -3.14 -13.07
C THR A 21 2.68 -4.29 -14.07
N ASN A 22 3.50 -5.33 -13.95
CA ASN A 22 3.37 -6.53 -14.77
C ASN A 22 2.09 -7.35 -14.50
N SER A 23 1.35 -7.02 -13.43
CA SER A 23 0.09 -7.70 -13.04
C SER A 23 -1.13 -6.78 -13.09
N GLY A 24 -0.97 -5.50 -13.46
CA GLY A 24 -2.09 -4.56 -13.56
C GLY A 24 -1.75 -3.17 -13.04
N ARG A 25 -2.72 -2.25 -13.13
CA ARG A 25 -2.55 -0.87 -12.65
C ARG A 25 -2.87 -0.80 -11.16
N VAL A 26 -2.12 0.02 -10.43
CA VAL A 26 -2.33 0.33 -9.01
C VAL A 26 -2.51 1.82 -8.82
N ARG A 27 -3.40 2.24 -7.92
CA ARG A 27 -3.53 3.64 -7.48
C ARG A 27 -3.08 3.77 -6.04
N GLY A 28 -2.11 4.65 -5.79
CA GLY A 28 -1.63 5.01 -4.47
C GLY A 28 -2.19 6.34 -4.00
N PHE A 29 -1.50 6.96 -3.04
CA PHE A 29 -1.83 8.27 -2.49
C PHE A 29 -0.56 9.04 -2.12
N ASP A 30 -0.68 10.37 -2.00
CA ASP A 30 0.39 11.22 -1.50
C ASP A 30 0.39 11.23 0.04
N SER A 31 1.56 11.03 0.63
CA SER A 31 1.82 11.12 2.06
C SER A 31 2.78 12.27 2.33
N TYR A 32 2.52 13.01 3.41
CA TYR A 32 3.34 14.15 3.83
C TYR A 32 3.74 13.98 5.28
N PHE A 33 5.03 14.08 5.59
CA PHE A 33 5.51 13.98 6.97
C PHE A 33 6.61 14.99 7.26
N ARG A 34 6.73 15.33 8.55
CA ARG A 34 7.81 16.16 9.08
C ARG A 34 8.77 15.24 9.83
N THR A 35 10.06 15.47 9.64
CA THR A 35 11.10 14.83 10.42
C THR A 35 11.64 15.83 11.45
N SER A 36 12.18 15.35 12.56
CA SER A 36 12.70 16.23 13.64
C SER A 36 13.94 17.02 13.21
N ASP A 37 14.67 16.53 12.22
CA ASP A 37 15.91 17.07 11.67
C ASP A 37 15.70 18.13 10.57
N SER A 38 14.48 18.32 10.08
CA SER A 38 14.19 19.27 8.99
C SER A 38 12.86 19.98 9.16
N PRO A 39 12.80 21.31 8.99
CA PRO A 39 11.54 22.04 9.00
C PRO A 39 10.71 21.81 7.72
N ARG A 40 11.29 21.15 6.69
CA ARG A 40 10.63 20.89 5.40
C ARG A 40 9.59 19.77 5.56
N LEU A 41 8.51 19.90 4.78
CA LEU A 41 7.53 18.83 4.62
C LEU A 41 8.04 17.87 3.55
N HIS A 42 8.23 16.60 3.90
CA HIS A 42 8.64 15.57 2.95
C HIS A 42 7.42 15.03 2.23
N HIS A 43 7.46 15.03 0.91
CA HIS A 43 6.42 14.48 0.06
C HIS A 43 6.84 13.09 -0.43
N VAL A 44 6.01 12.08 -0.16
CA VAL A 44 6.22 10.70 -0.56
C VAL A 44 4.97 10.18 -1.25
N ARG A 45 5.13 9.56 -2.42
CA ARG A 45 4.06 8.76 -3.03
C ARG A 45 4.07 7.37 -2.45
N THR A 46 2.91 6.91 -2.01
CA THR A 46 2.74 5.69 -1.25
C THR A 46 1.75 4.76 -1.94
N TRP A 47 2.09 3.48 -2.04
CA TRP A 47 1.19 2.40 -2.43
C TRP A 47 1.25 1.29 -1.39
N LEU A 48 0.12 0.89 -0.84
CA LEU A 48 0.01 -0.09 0.23
C LEU A 48 -0.79 -1.31 -0.24
N GLY A 49 -0.43 -2.48 0.27
CA GLY A 49 -1.21 -3.71 0.09
C GLY A 49 -1.28 -4.18 -1.37
N ILE A 50 -0.24 -3.98 -2.17
CA ILE A 50 -0.22 -4.48 -3.56
C ILE A 50 0.00 -6.00 -3.54
N PRO A 51 -0.89 -6.83 -4.09
CA PRO A 51 -0.69 -8.28 -4.12
C PRO A 51 0.42 -8.64 -5.13
N PHE A 52 1.35 -9.50 -4.72
CA PHE A 52 2.46 -9.93 -5.58
C PHE A 52 2.47 -11.43 -5.88
N ALA A 53 1.75 -12.22 -5.09
CA ALA A 53 1.63 -13.66 -5.23
C ALA A 53 0.20 -14.11 -4.94
N LYS A 54 -0.14 -15.31 -5.40
CA LYS A 54 -1.42 -15.92 -5.05
C LYS A 54 -1.46 -16.24 -3.55
N PRO A 55 -2.64 -16.19 -2.92
CA PRO A 55 -2.79 -16.58 -1.52
C PRO A 55 -2.24 -18.00 -1.28
N PRO A 56 -1.31 -18.20 -0.34
CA PRO A 56 -0.68 -19.50 -0.06
C PRO A 56 -1.58 -20.41 0.81
N ILE A 57 -2.88 -20.43 0.51
CA ILE A 57 -3.90 -21.16 1.27
C ILE A 57 -4.22 -22.52 0.65
N GLY A 58 -4.76 -23.43 1.46
CA GLY A 58 -5.19 -24.76 1.00
C GLY A 58 -4.07 -25.54 0.33
N ALA A 59 -4.29 -25.98 -0.91
CA ALA A 59 -3.32 -26.78 -1.68
C ALA A 59 -2.02 -26.03 -2.05
N ARG A 60 -1.96 -24.71 -1.85
CA ARG A 60 -0.76 -23.89 -2.05
C ARG A 60 0.09 -23.73 -0.80
N ARG A 61 -0.42 -24.12 0.37
CA ARG A 61 0.31 -24.01 1.63
C ARG A 61 1.59 -24.86 1.58
N PHE A 62 2.68 -24.31 2.11
CA PHE A 62 4.03 -24.91 2.12
C PHE A 62 4.66 -25.14 0.73
N LYS A 63 4.07 -24.59 -0.33
CA LYS A 63 4.68 -24.55 -1.66
C LYS A 63 5.34 -23.20 -1.91
N ILE A 64 6.17 -23.14 -2.95
CA ILE A 64 6.72 -21.89 -3.45
C ILE A 64 5.58 -20.97 -3.85
N ALA A 65 5.69 -19.69 -3.51
CA ALA A 65 4.72 -18.67 -3.87
C ALA A 65 4.49 -18.63 -5.40
N GLU A 66 3.25 -18.74 -5.81
CA GLU A 66 2.86 -18.65 -7.23
C GLU A 66 2.63 -17.18 -7.62
N ARG A 67 3.03 -16.82 -8.84
CA ARG A 67 2.77 -15.48 -9.39
C ARG A 67 1.27 -15.21 -9.46
N ILE A 68 0.85 -14.03 -9.04
CA ILE A 68 -0.55 -13.60 -9.15
C ILE A 68 -0.95 -13.33 -10.61
N GLU A 69 -2.20 -13.68 -10.92
CA GLU A 69 -2.88 -13.38 -12.16
C GLU A 69 -3.04 -11.87 -12.35
N PRO A 70 -2.95 -11.36 -13.59
CA PRO A 70 -3.25 -9.97 -13.84
C PRO A 70 -4.68 -9.61 -13.45
N TRP A 71 -4.88 -8.47 -12.80
CA TRP A 71 -6.22 -7.97 -12.46
C TRP A 71 -6.70 -6.92 -13.48
N PRO A 72 -8.01 -6.86 -13.74
CA PRO A 72 -8.58 -5.82 -14.57
C PRO A 72 -8.64 -4.48 -13.82
N GLY A 73 -8.68 -3.38 -14.56
CA GLY A 73 -8.89 -2.05 -14.00
C GLY A 73 -7.71 -1.52 -13.20
N VAL A 74 -7.99 -0.80 -12.11
CA VAL A 74 -7.00 -0.16 -11.24
C VAL A 74 -7.22 -0.63 -9.81
N PHE A 75 -6.25 -1.35 -9.25
CA PHE A 75 -6.28 -1.80 -7.87
C PHE A 75 -6.06 -0.63 -6.90
N ASN A 76 -6.88 -0.54 -5.87
CA ASN A 76 -6.79 0.53 -4.87
C ASN A 76 -5.74 0.19 -3.79
N ALA A 77 -4.54 0.73 -3.93
CA ALA A 77 -3.40 0.49 -3.06
C ALA A 77 -3.24 1.57 -1.98
N THR A 78 -4.32 1.87 -1.26
CA THR A 78 -4.36 2.94 -0.23
C THR A 78 -4.44 2.42 1.20
N HIS A 79 -4.47 1.11 1.38
CA HIS A 79 -4.63 0.47 2.69
C HIS A 79 -3.59 -0.62 2.90
N LEU A 80 -3.11 -0.76 4.14
CA LEU A 80 -2.29 -1.89 4.53
C LEU A 80 -3.09 -3.18 4.38
N SER A 81 -2.40 -4.24 3.97
CA SER A 81 -2.99 -5.58 3.91
C SER A 81 -2.91 -6.30 5.26
N THR A 82 -3.48 -7.49 5.29
CA THR A 82 -3.40 -8.45 6.39
C THR A 82 -1.96 -8.84 6.70
N THR A 83 -1.66 -9.01 7.99
CA THR A 83 -0.38 -9.53 8.47
C THR A 83 -0.40 -11.06 8.39
N CYS A 84 0.74 -11.70 8.11
CA CYS A 84 0.83 -13.16 8.15
C CYS A 84 0.62 -13.67 9.57
N TRP A 85 0.09 -14.89 9.71
CA TRP A 85 0.03 -15.56 11.01
C TRP A 85 1.42 -15.64 11.64
N GLN A 86 1.52 -15.10 12.84
CA GLN A 86 2.69 -15.18 13.70
C GLN A 86 2.21 -15.49 15.12
N THR A 87 3.03 -16.19 15.89
CA THR A 87 2.76 -16.38 17.32
C THR A 87 2.74 -15.02 17.99
N GLU A 88 1.68 -14.71 18.74
CA GLU A 88 1.70 -13.55 19.61
C GLU A 88 2.90 -13.67 20.55
N GLN A 89 3.68 -12.59 20.68
CA GLN A 89 4.71 -12.53 21.70
C GLN A 89 4.00 -12.58 23.06
N ILE A 90 3.98 -13.75 23.70
CA ILE A 90 3.60 -13.89 25.10
C ILE A 90 4.73 -13.25 25.91
N VAL A 91 4.73 -11.93 25.98
CA VAL A 91 5.67 -11.16 26.77
C VAL A 91 4.82 -10.34 27.73
N TYR A 92 5.04 -10.60 29.01
CA TYR A 92 4.40 -9.97 30.15
C TYR A 92 4.10 -8.49 29.87
N ASN A 93 2.82 -8.08 29.99
CA ASN A 93 2.29 -6.72 29.82
C ASN A 93 3.23 -5.61 30.33
N LEU A 94 4.16 -5.17 29.49
CA LEU A 94 5.09 -4.07 29.71
C LEU A 94 4.93 -2.98 28.64
N GLY A 95 3.85 -2.99 27.86
CA GLY A 95 3.35 -1.88 27.03
C GLY A 95 4.19 -1.53 25.80
N ALA A 96 5.52 -1.64 25.87
CA ALA A 96 6.47 -1.34 24.80
C ALA A 96 6.53 -2.48 23.77
N GLU A 97 6.30 -3.72 24.17
CA GLU A 97 6.30 -4.90 23.30
C GLU A 97 5.12 -4.94 22.32
N LYS A 98 4.04 -4.21 22.60
CA LYS A 98 2.90 -4.07 21.66
C LYS A 98 3.29 -3.44 20.34
N ILE A 99 4.39 -2.69 20.28
CA ILE A 99 4.94 -2.12 19.05
C ILE A 99 5.32 -3.21 18.03
N TRP A 100 5.64 -4.41 18.52
CA TRP A 100 6.01 -5.57 17.70
C TRP A 100 4.84 -6.51 17.36
N SER A 101 3.67 -6.27 17.94
CA SER A 101 2.47 -7.06 17.64
C SER A 101 1.86 -6.65 16.28
N PRO A 102 1.22 -7.58 15.55
CA PRO A 102 0.46 -7.25 14.36
C PRO A 102 -0.52 -6.10 14.63
N ASN A 103 -0.46 -5.06 13.79
CA ASN A 103 -1.36 -3.91 13.85
C ASN A 103 -2.46 -3.95 12.76
N THR A 104 -2.49 -5.02 11.97
CA THR A 104 -3.56 -5.35 11.01
C THR A 104 -4.08 -6.76 11.26
N ASN A 105 -5.24 -7.10 10.70
CA ASN A 105 -5.82 -8.44 10.84
C ASN A 105 -4.84 -9.52 10.33
N CYS A 106 -4.75 -10.64 11.06
CA CYS A 106 -3.94 -11.78 10.65
C CYS A 106 -4.67 -12.67 9.63
N SER A 107 -3.96 -13.14 8.61
CA SER A 107 -4.47 -14.05 7.58
C SER A 107 -3.33 -14.88 6.97
N GLU A 108 -3.64 -16.07 6.41
CA GLU A 108 -2.69 -16.79 5.54
C GLU A 108 -2.59 -16.13 4.15
N ASP A 109 -3.63 -15.41 3.72
CA ASP A 109 -3.56 -14.51 2.57
C ASP A 109 -2.91 -13.20 3.02
N CYS A 110 -1.58 -13.14 2.97
CA CYS A 110 -0.77 -12.01 3.48
C CYS A 110 0.40 -11.63 2.54
N LEU A 111 0.44 -12.16 1.31
CA LEU A 111 1.53 -11.89 0.35
C LEU A 111 1.31 -10.57 -0.41
N TYR A 112 1.53 -9.46 0.29
CA TYR A 112 1.37 -8.10 -0.22
C TYR A 112 2.62 -7.24 0.00
N LEU A 113 2.79 -6.20 -0.81
CA LEU A 113 3.90 -5.26 -0.75
C LEU A 113 3.40 -3.85 -0.44
N ASN A 114 4.24 -3.07 0.22
CA ASN A 114 4.07 -1.64 0.40
C ASN A 114 5.27 -0.92 -0.23
N ILE A 115 5.03 0.19 -0.93
CA ILE A 115 6.03 0.94 -1.70
C ILE A 115 5.92 2.42 -1.33
N TRP A 116 7.05 3.05 -1.02
CA TRP A 116 7.18 4.48 -0.74
C TRP A 116 8.25 5.07 -1.65
N VAL A 117 7.89 6.14 -2.38
CA VAL A 117 8.79 6.82 -3.32
C VAL A 117 8.85 8.30 -2.95
N PRO A 118 10.01 8.83 -2.53
CA PRO A 118 10.19 10.26 -2.33
C PRO A 118 9.88 11.04 -3.60
N VAL A 119 9.16 12.15 -3.47
CA VAL A 119 8.97 13.11 -4.55
C VAL A 119 10.04 14.16 -4.40
N THR A 120 11.07 14.09 -5.24
CA THR A 120 12.04 15.16 -5.37
C THR A 120 11.40 16.30 -6.14
N ASP A 121 11.34 17.47 -5.51
CA ASP A 121 10.99 18.70 -6.22
C ASP A 121 12.17 19.04 -7.14
N THR A 122 11.96 18.97 -8.45
CA THR A 122 13.00 19.20 -9.47
C THR A 122 13.11 20.68 -9.87
N HIS A 123 12.54 21.58 -9.08
CA HIS A 123 12.62 23.03 -9.27
C HIS A 123 13.59 23.70 -8.30
N LEU A 124 14.89 23.43 -8.48
CA LEU A 124 15.98 24.31 -8.05
C LEU A 124 16.66 24.92 -9.28
#